data_AF-A0A3C0C2P4-F1
#
_entry.id   AF-A0A3C0C2P4-F1
#
_cell.length_a   1.000
_cell.length_b   1.000
_cell.length_c   1.000
_cell.angle_alpha   90.00
_cell.angle_beta   90.00
_cell.angle_gamma   90.00
#
_symmetry.space_group_name_H-M   'P 1'
#
loop_
_entity.id
_entity.type
_entity.pdbx_description
1 polymer ?
#
loop_
_entity_poly.entity_id
_entity_poly.type
_entity_poly.pdbx_seq_one_letter_code
_entity_poly.pdbx_strand_id
1 'polypeptide(L)' 'ECAVVTHAGGEELEEPLIIRPTSETVIGHMYSKWVQSWRDLPILINQWCNVMRWEKRPRLFLRTSEFLWQEG' A
#
# COMPACT_ATOMS: atom_id res chain seq x y z
N GLU A 1 -7.68 -8.62 -5.83
CA GLU A 1 -6.41 -8.76 -5.09
C GLU A 1 -6.45 -8.05 -3.74
N CYS A 2 -7.16 -6.94 -3.59
CA CYS A 2 -7.19 -6.20 -2.32
C CYS A 2 -7.82 -7.02 -1.19
N ALA A 3 -7.12 -7.09 -0.06
CA ALA A 3 -7.66 -7.61 1.19
C ALA A 3 -8.38 -6.49 1.93
N VAL A 4 -9.59 -6.77 2.41
CA VAL A 4 -10.47 -5.80 3.09
C VAL A 4 -10.64 -6.21 4.54
N VAL A 5 -10.42 -5.27 5.44
CA VAL A 5 -10.61 -5.41 6.88
C VAL A 5 -11.94 -4.76 7.24
N THR A 6 -12.88 -5.55 7.74
CA THR A 6 -14.23 -5.08 8.13
C THR A 6 -14.43 -5.09 9.64
N HIS A 7 -13.62 -5.84 10.39
CA HIS A 7 -13.73 -5.95 11.84
C HIS A 7 -12.36 -5.70 12.49
N ALA A 8 -12.36 -5.01 13.63
CA ALA A 8 -11.16 -4.80 14.44
C ALA A 8 -11.54 -4.89 15.93
N GLY A 9 -10.76 -5.63 16.72
CA GLY A 9 -11.00 -5.74 18.17
C GLY A 9 -12.33 -6.40 18.58
N GLY A 10 -13.04 -7.04 17.64
CA GLY A 10 -14.36 -7.65 17.86
C GLY A 10 -15.54 -6.78 17.46
N GLU A 11 -15.29 -5.55 17.01
CA GLU A 11 -16.32 -4.61 16.52
C GLU A 11 -16.23 -4.44 14.99
N GLU A 12 -17.37 -4.14 14.37
CA GLU A 12 -17.44 -3.80 12.93
C GLU A 12 -16.98 -2.36 12.72
N LEU A 13 -16.13 -2.15 11.73
CA LEU A 13 -15.61 -0.83 11.39
C LEU A 13 -16.70 0.01 10.69
N GLU A 14 -16.77 1.30 11.01
CA GLU A 14 -17.67 2.24 10.33
C GLU A 14 -17.41 2.28 8.81
N GLU A 15 -16.12 2.24 8.44
CA GLU A 15 -15.69 2.11 7.05
C GLU A 15 -14.71 0.94 6.89
N PRO A 16 -14.90 0.08 5.87
CA PRO A 16 -13.99 -1.03 5.61
C PRO A 16 -12.63 -0.50 5.14
N LEU A 17 -11.55 -1.00 5.75
CA LEU A 17 -10.19 -0.61 5.41
C LEU A 17 -9.56 -1.59 4.42
N ILE A 18 -8.66 -1.10 3.58
CA ILE A 18 -7.94 -1.92 2.60
C ILE A 18 -6.48 -2.07 3.02
N ILE A 19 -5.99 -3.30 3.05
CA ILE A 19 -4.55 -3.57 3.18
C ILE A 19 -3.90 -3.21 1.84
N ARG A 20 -2.82 -2.42 1.87
CA ARG A 20 -2.16 -1.90 0.67
C ARG A 20 -1.75 -3.03 -0.30
N PRO A 21 -2.26 -3.03 -1.55
CA PRO A 21 -1.68 -3.84 -2.61
C PRO A 21 -0.45 -3.17 -3.24
N THR A 22 -0.37 -1.84 -3.09
CA THR A 22 0.68 -0.92 -3.55
C THR A 22 0.38 0.47 -2.94
N SER A 23 1.34 1.40 -2.89
CA SER A 23 1.19 2.64 -2.11
C SER A 23 0.94 3.92 -2.92
N GLU A 24 0.69 3.87 -4.23
CA GLU A 24 0.52 5.06 -5.09
C GLU A 24 -0.64 5.96 -4.63
N THR A 25 -1.74 5.38 -4.15
CA THR A 25 -2.90 6.18 -3.70
C THR A 25 -2.59 6.95 -2.43
N VAL A 26 -1.88 6.33 -1.49
CA VAL A 26 -1.46 6.96 -0.22
C VAL A 26 -0.37 8.00 -0.48
N ILE A 27 0.67 7.62 -1.22
CA ILE A 27 1.81 8.49 -1.53
C ILE A 27 1.37 9.64 -2.43
N GLY A 28 0.59 9.38 -3.47
CA GLY A 28 0.10 10.40 -4.40
C GLY A 28 -0.75 11.47 -3.71
N HIS A 29 -1.62 11.08 -2.77
CA HIS A 29 -2.37 12.03 -1.94
C HIS A 29 -1.43 12.94 -1.14
N MET A 30 -0.38 12.37 -0.55
CA MET A 30 0.59 13.15 0.22
C MET A 30 1.47 14.02 -0.67
N TYR A 31 1.88 13.56 -1.85
CA TYR A 31 2.65 14.33 -2.83
C TYR A 31 1.88 15.57 -3.26
N SER A 32 0.55 15.47 -3.46
CA SER A 32 -0.30 16.62 -3.79
C SER A 32 -0.30 17.71 -2.70
N LYS A 33 -0.05 17.33 -1.44
CA LYS A 33 0.06 18.25 -0.31
C LYS A 33 1.49 18.79 -0.15
N TRP A 34 2.50 17.98 -0.42
CA TRP A 34 3.90 18.37 -0.22
C TRP A 34 4.44 19.24 -1.36
N VAL A 35 4.09 18.93 -2.61
CA VAL A 35 4.60 19.65 -3.77
C VAL A 35 3.72 20.86 -4.03
N GLN A 36 4.21 22.05 -3.67
CA GLN A 36 3.51 23.33 -3.91
C GLN A 36 4.25 24.20 -4.93
N SER A 37 5.53 23.95 -5.17
CA SER A 37 6.38 24.66 -6.10
C SER A 37 7.30 23.71 -6.86
N TRP A 38 7.77 24.15 -8.04
CA TRP A 38 8.82 23.46 -8.78
C TRP A 38 10.11 23.28 -7.95
N ARG A 39 10.32 24.13 -6.93
CA ARG A 39 11.46 24.05 -6.00
C ARG A 39 11.40 22.88 -5.04
N ASP A 40 10.23 22.31 -4.81
CA ASP A 40 10.05 21.16 -3.92
C ASP A 40 10.49 19.85 -4.61
N LEU A 41 10.78 19.91 -5.91
CA LEU A 41 11.23 18.79 -6.72
C LEU A 41 12.75 18.83 -6.92
N PRO A 42 13.40 17.65 -7.08
CA PRO A 42 12.80 16.32 -7.10
C PRO A 42 12.55 15.74 -5.70
N ILE A 43 11.42 15.04 -5.54
CA ILE A 43 11.16 14.19 -4.38
C ILE A 43 11.53 12.76 -4.75
N LEU A 44 12.50 12.19 -4.04
CA LEU A 44 12.95 10.81 -4.19
C LEU A 44 12.70 10.09 -2.87
N ILE A 45 11.67 9.23 -2.83
CA ILE A 45 11.29 8.46 -1.66
C ILE A 45 11.33 6.99 -2.03
N ASN A 46 11.83 6.16 -1.14
CA ASN A 46 11.79 4.71 -1.27
C ASN A 46 11.37 4.13 0.08
N GLN A 47 10.48 3.15 0.07
CA GLN A 47 10.07 2.42 1.27
C GLN A 47 10.32 0.93 1.10
N TRP A 48 10.81 0.30 2.17
CA TRP A 48 10.91 -1.15 2.29
C TRP A 48 9.74 -1.64 3.13
N CYS A 49 8.95 -2.56 2.59
CA CYS A 49 7.76 -3.02 3.30
C CYS A 49 7.20 -4.34 2.76
N ASN A 50 6.25 -4.89 3.50
CA ASN A 50 5.34 -5.91 3.00
C ASN A 50 4.12 -5.28 2.30
N VAL A 51 3.65 -5.95 1.26
CA VAL A 51 2.36 -5.68 0.59
C VAL A 51 1.55 -6.95 0.48
N MET A 52 0.23 -6.80 0.38
CA MET A 52 -0.69 -7.93 0.31
C MET A 52 -1.51 -7.88 -0.98
N ARG A 53 -1.44 -8.95 -1.77
CA ARG A 53 -2.27 -9.18 -2.96
C ARG A 53 -2.83 -10.58 -2.91
N TRP A 54 -4.15 -10.71 -2.88
CA TRP A 54 -4.81 -12.00 -2.84
C TRP A 54 -4.67 -12.75 -4.17
N GLU A 55 -3.61 -13.54 -4.27
CA GLU A 55 -3.26 -14.36 -5.44
C GLU A 55 -4.03 -15.69 -5.43
N LYS A 56 -4.63 -16.05 -6.57
CA LYS A 56 -5.39 -17.32 -6.69
C LYS A 56 -4.49 -18.56 -6.74
N ARG A 57 -3.22 -18.41 -7.12
CA ARG A 57 -2.26 -19.53 -7.30
C ARG A 57 -0.86 -19.10 -6.84
N PRO A 58 -0.49 -19.31 -5.56
CA PRO A 58 0.81 -18.91 -5.06
C PRO A 58 1.93 -19.87 -5.50
N ARG A 59 3.12 -19.31 -5.72
CA ARG A 59 4.39 -20.00 -5.89
C ARG A 59 5.41 -19.32 -4.98
N LEU A 60 6.01 -20.06 -4.05
CA LEU A 60 6.98 -19.53 -3.09
C LEU A 60 8.04 -18.68 -3.79
N PHE A 61 8.32 -17.51 -3.20
CA PHE A 61 9.16 -16.42 -3.71
C PHE A 61 8.69 -15.75 -5.01
N LEU A 62 8.22 -16.51 -6.01
CA LEU A 62 7.86 -15.97 -7.33
C LEU A 62 6.52 -15.22 -7.33
N ARG A 63 5.57 -15.65 -6.50
CA ARG A 63 4.21 -15.09 -6.39
C ARG A 63 3.57 -15.54 -5.09
N THR A 64 3.54 -14.68 -4.09
CA THR A 64 2.93 -14.99 -2.79
C THR A 64 1.89 -13.94 -2.43
N SER A 65 0.94 -14.28 -1.56
CA SER A 65 -0.14 -13.34 -1.21
C SER A 65 0.34 -12.19 -0.34
N GLU A 66 1.40 -12.40 0.43
CA GLU A 66 2.16 -11.38 1.16
C GLU A 66 3.62 -11.53 0.77
N PHE A 67 4.26 -10.43 0.38
CA PHE A 67 5.66 -10.41 0.03
C PHE A 67 6.33 -9.12 0.47
N LEU A 68 7.63 -9.22 0.77
CA LEU A 68 8.49 -8.10 1.07
C LEU A 68 9.03 -7.51 -0.24
N TRP A 69 8.98 -6.19 -0.37
CA TRP A 69 9.50 -5.48 -1.52
C TRP A 69 10.02 -4.08 -1.15
N GLN A 70 10.64 -3.44 -2.13
CA GLN A 70 10.88 -2.00 -2.12
C GLN A 70 9.98 -1.36 -3.18
N GLU A 71 9.50 -0.16 -2.89
CA GLU A 71 8.79 0.71 -3.84
C GLU A 71 9.31 2.15 -3.67
N GLY A 72 9.58 2.82 -4.78
CA GLY A 72 10.08 4.20 -4.82
C GLY A 72 9.61 4.97 -6.04
#